data_AF-A0A831UBC6-F1
#
_entry.id   AF-A0A831UBC6-F1
#
_cell.length_a   1.000
_cell.length_b   1.000
_cell.length_c   1.000
_cell.angle_alpha   90.00
_cell.angle_beta   90.00
_cell.angle_gamma   90.00
#
_symmetry.space_group_name_H-M   'P 1'
#
loop_
_entity.id
_entity.type
_entity.pdbx_description
1 polymer ?
#
loop_
_entity_poly.entity_id
_entity_poly.type
_entity_poly.pdbx_seq_one_letter_code
_entity_poly.pdbx_strand_id
1 'polypeptide(L)' 'MDMARAWPIVLQFGVGSVLCAVGLWGGIRSGYLDLANRADRRTIYIIIGGFLALLAFSCAFTFWLPYLPKELSP' A
#
# COMPACT_ATOMS: atom_id res chain seq x y z
N MET A 1 22.82 -0.65 7.32
CA MET A 1 21.35 -0.67 7.14
C MET A 1 20.94 0.69 6.62
N ASP A 2 20.57 0.82 5.34
CA ASP A 2 20.14 2.09 4.73
C ASP A 2 18.78 2.53 5.29
N MET A 3 18.74 2.93 6.57
CA MET A 3 17.57 3.53 7.21
C MET A 3 17.06 4.75 6.42
N ALA A 4 17.95 5.47 5.75
CA ALA A 4 17.62 6.61 4.88
C ALA A 4 16.73 6.22 3.68
N ARG A 5 16.79 4.98 3.19
CA ARG A 5 15.95 4.50 2.08
C ARG A 5 14.60 3.94 2.55
N ALA A 6 14.57 3.29 3.71
CA ALA A 6 13.33 2.73 4.26
C ALA A 6 12.40 3.82 4.83
N TRP A 7 12.97 4.88 5.41
CA TRP A 7 12.23 5.96 6.06
C TRP A 7 11.14 6.63 5.18
N PRO A 8 11.41 7.05 3.92
CA PRO A 8 10.39 7.66 3.07
C PRO A 8 9.24 6.70 2.73
N ILE A 9 9.50 5.39 2.61
CA ILE A 9 8.47 4.37 2.32
C ILE A 9 7.58 4.18 3.54
N VAL A 10 8.19 4.11 4.73
CA VAL A 10 7.45 4.00 6.00
C VAL A 10 6.58 5.23 6.22
N LEU A 11 7.05 6.43 5.88
CA LEU A 11 6.21 7.64 5.95
C LEU A 11 5.07 7.61 4.91
N GLN A 12 5.39 7.33 3.65
CA GLN A 12 4.41 7.42 2.56
C GLN A 12 3.32 6.34 2.65
N PHE A 13 3.73 5.08 2.86
CA PHE A 13 2.77 3.98 3.05
C PHE A 13 2.24 3.90 4.48
N GLY A 14 2.99 4.33 5.50
CA GLY A 14 2.46 4.42 6.87
C GLY A 14 1.31 5.40 6.96
N VAL A 15 1.50 6.64 6.51
CA VAL A 15 0.42 7.65 6.47
C VAL A 15 -0.70 7.19 5.53
N GLY A 16 -0.36 6.62 4.37
CA GLY A 16 -1.33 6.05 3.43
C GLY A 16 -2.18 4.93 4.05
N SER A 17 -1.61 4.08 4.90
CA SER A 17 -2.33 2.99 5.57
C SER A 17 -3.33 3.51 6.60
N VAL A 18 -2.96 4.56 7.34
CA VAL A 18 -3.85 5.22 8.31
C VAL A 18 -5.01 5.89 7.57
N LEU A 19 -4.75 6.63 6.49
CA LEU A 19 -5.80 7.22 5.66
C LEU A 19 -6.72 6.17 5.04
N CYS A 20 -6.15 5.06 4.54
CA CYS A 20 -6.93 3.96 3.99
C CYS A 20 -7.84 3.33 5.06
N ALA A 21 -7.32 3.10 6.26
CA ALA A 21 -8.09 2.58 7.39
C ALA A 21 -9.22 3.52 7.83
N VAL A 22 -8.94 4.83 7.92
CA VAL A 22 -9.96 5.84 8.28
C VAL A 22 -11.03 5.96 7.19
N GLY A 23 -10.63 5.92 5.91
CA GLY A 23 -11.57 5.94 4.78
C GLY A 23 -12.47 4.70 4.76
N LEU A 24 -11.91 3.51 5.01
CA LEU A 24 -12.67 2.27 5.11
C LEU A 24 -13.64 2.30 6.30
N TRP A 25 -13.16 2.75 7.47
CA TRP A 25 -13.99 2.92 8.66
C TRP A 25 -15.16 3.87 8.39
N GLY A 26 -14.89 5.03 7.78
CA GLY A 26 -15.90 6.01 7.42
C GLY A 26 -16.95 5.43 6.47
N GLY A 27 -16.52 4.71 5.42
CA GLY A 27 -17.41 4.08 4.45
C GLY A 27 -18.30 2.99 5.07
N ILE A 28 -17.75 2.18 5.99
CA ILE A 28 -18.51 1.15 6.72
C ILE A 28 -19.51 1.80 7.69
N ARG A 29 -19.08 2.80 8.46
CA ARG A 29 -19.92 3.45 9.48
C ARG A 29 -21.02 4.33 8.88
N SER A 30 -20.80 4.89 7.69
CA SER A 30 -21.80 5.64 6.95
C SER A 30 -22.85 4.74 6.28
N GLY A 31 -22.68 3.41 6.29
CA GLY A 31 -23.54 2.47 5.57
C GLY A 31 -23.35 2.46 4.06
N TYR A 32 -22.30 3.13 3.55
CA TYR A 32 -21.97 3.17 2.12
C TYR A 32 -21.28 1.89 1.66
N LEU A 33 -20.53 1.24 2.55
CA LEU A 33 -19.91 -0.07 2.33
C LEU A 33 -20.55 -1.08 3.26
N ASP A 34 -21.37 -1.96 2.70
CA ASP A 34 -21.99 -3.04 3.46
C ASP A 34 -21.17 -4.34 3.35
N LEU A 35 -20.59 -4.80 4.46
CA LEU A 35 -19.84 -6.06 4.48
C LEU A 35 -20.72 -7.29 4.23
N ALA A 36 -22.05 -7.18 4.40
CA ALA A 36 -23.00 -8.24 4.07
C ALA A 36 -23.19 -8.36 2.55
N ASN A 37 -22.99 -7.28 1.80
CA ASN A 37 -23.06 -7.30 0.33
C ASN A 37 -21.75 -7.87 -0.26
N ARG A 38 -21.87 -8.89 -1.11
CA ARG A 38 -20.71 -9.50 -1.79
C ARG A 38 -20.00 -8.51 -2.73
N ALA A 39 -20.71 -7.55 -3.31
CA ALA A 39 -20.13 -6.55 -4.20
C ALA A 39 -19.23 -5.57 -3.45
N ASP A 40 -19.72 -4.98 -2.37
CA ASP A 40 -19.00 -4.00 -1.55
C ASP A 40 -17.80 -4.64 -0.85
N ARG A 41 -17.96 -5.88 -0.37
CA ARG A 41 -16.85 -6.66 0.17
C ARG A 41 -15.74 -6.88 -0.85
N ARG A 42 -16.09 -7.15 -2.12
CA ARG A 42 -15.11 -7.26 -3.21
C ARG A 42 -14.39 -5.93 -3.42
N THR A 43 -15.11 -4.81 -3.40
CA THR A 43 -14.53 -3.47 -3.51
C THR A 43 -13.53 -3.20 -2.38
N ILE A 44 -13.87 -3.52 -1.14
CA ILE A 44 -12.96 -3.42 0.02
C ILE A 44 -11.68 -4.25 -0.22
N TYR A 45 -11.82 -5.51 -0.67
CA TYR A 45 -10.67 -6.35 -0.96
C TYR A 45 -9.79 -5.80 -2.10
N ILE A 46 -10.38 -5.18 -3.12
CA ILE A 46 -9.63 -4.53 -4.20
C ILE A 46 -8.87 -3.32 -3.69
N ILE A 47 -9.46 -2.51 -2.81
CA ILE A 47 -8.81 -1.33 -2.23
C ILE A 47 -7.62 -1.75 -1.34
N ILE A 48 -7.85 -2.68 -0.41
CA ILE A 48 -6.80 -3.19 0.48
C ILE A 48 -5.73 -3.94 -0.32
N GLY A 49 -6.15 -4.79 -1.25
CA GLY A 49 -5.25 -5.55 -2.12
C GLY A 49 -4.41 -4.65 -3.01
N GLY A 50 -5.00 -3.61 -3.60
CA GLY A 50 -4.29 -2.61 -4.41
C GLY A 50 -3.27 -1.82 -3.59
N PHE A 51 -3.63 -1.44 -2.36
CA PHE A 51 -2.69 -0.78 -1.44
C PHE A 51 -1.50 -1.69 -1.09
N LEU A 52 -1.76 -2.95 -0.73
CA LEU A 52 -0.71 -3.93 -0.43
C LEU A 52 0.15 -4.27 -1.65
N ALA A 53 -0.44 -4.33 -2.85
CA ALA A 53 0.29 -4.56 -4.09
C ALA A 53 1.24 -3.40 -4.41
N LEU A 54 0.78 -2.15 -4.26
CA LEU A 54 1.64 -0.97 -4.44
C LEU A 54 2.75 -0.89 -3.38
N LEU A 55 2.46 -1.27 -2.13
CA LEU A 55 3.45 -1.38 -1.07
C LEU A 55 4.52 -2.43 -1.42
N ALA A 56 4.08 -3.63 -1.82
CA ALA A 56 4.97 -4.71 -2.22
C ALA A 56 5.82 -4.32 -3.43
N PHE A 57 5.23 -3.62 -4.41
CA PHE A 57 5.94 -3.09 -5.57
C PHE A 57 6.98 -2.05 -5.16
N SER A 58 6.63 -1.09 -4.30
CA SER A 58 7.59 -0.08 -3.80
C SER A 58 8.73 -0.70 -3.00
N CYS A 59 8.43 -1.70 -2.16
CA CYS A 59 9.44 -2.49 -1.46
C CYS A 59 10.34 -3.25 -2.44
N ALA A 60 9.76 -3.91 -3.46
CA ALA A 60 10.51 -4.59 -4.50
C ALA A 60 11.46 -3.61 -5.19
N PHE A 61 10.98 -2.45 -5.66
CA PHE A 61 11.87 -1.47 -6.29
C PHE A 61 12.95 -0.95 -5.34
N THR A 62 12.65 -0.68 -4.08
CA THR A 62 13.63 -0.10 -3.16
C THR A 62 14.73 -1.09 -2.74
N PHE A 63 14.35 -2.33 -2.47
CA PHE A 63 15.29 -3.36 -2.01
C PHE A 63 15.91 -4.17 -3.15
N TRP A 64 15.28 -4.24 -4.32
CA TRP A 64 15.79 -4.96 -5.50
C TRP A 64 16.69 -4.09 -6.40
N LEU A 65 16.47 -2.77 -6.52
CA LEU A 65 17.38 -1.88 -7.27
C LEU A 65 18.86 -2.00 -6.86
N PRO A 66 19.22 -2.07 -5.57
CA PRO A 66 20.63 -2.17 -5.19
C PRO A 66 21.28 -3.53 -5.55
N TYR A 67 20.51 -4.55 -5.91
CA TYR A 67 21.02 -5.83 -6.42
C TYR A 67 21.08 -5.89 -7.95
N LEU A 68 20.61 -4.86 -8.66
CA LEU A 68 20.87 -4.75 -10.09
C LEU A 68 22.39 -4.53 -10.30
N PRO A 69 23.08 -5.38 -11.09
CA PRO A 69 24.49 -5.19 -11.36
C PRO A 69 24.73 -3.79 -11.93
N LYS A 70 25.73 -3.09 -11.39
CA LYS A 70 26.13 -1.72 -11.77
C LYS A 70 26.56 -1.56 -13.24
N GLU A 71 26.51 -2.63 -14.03
CA GLU A 71 26.93 -2.70 -15.42
C GLU A 71 25.98 -1.99 -16.39
N LEU A 72 24.82 -1.50 -15.92
CA LEU A 72 23.83 -0.79 -16.73
C LEU A 72 23.48 0.60 -16.19
N SER A 73 24.43 1.27 -15.53
CA SER A 73 24.32 2.70 -15.24
C SER A 73 24.95 3.48 -16.40
N PRO A 74 24.18 4.23 -17.22
CA PRO A 74 24.74 5.11 -18.25
C PRO A 74 25.51 6.30 -17.65
#